data_AF-A0A1F7JF58-F1
#
_entry.id   AF-A0A1F7JF58-F1
#
_cell.length_a   1.000
_cell.length_b   1.000
_cell.length_c   1.000
_cell.angle_alpha   90.00
_cell.angle_beta   90.00
_cell.angle_gamma   90.00
#
_symmetry.space_group_name_H-M   'P 1'
#
loop_
_entity.id
_entity.type
_entity.pdbx_description
1 polymer ?
#
loop_
_entity_poly.entity_id
_entity_poly.type
_entity_poly.pdbx_seq_one_letter_code
_entity_poly.pdbx_strand_id
1 'polypeptide(L)'
;MLKKQRRKQHYYATPFGEYIRRLDNIDKGVRYKEEFGSMLILGLLEELGEMARAYLAKHGRKETNIAAQMDETYRQEFGDMLLAILRFARIKKIDLHECITYSLDKIEKRKISPKQPL
;
A
#
# COMPACT_ATOMS: atom_id res chain seq x y z
N MET A 1 25.15 -26.11 16.89
CA MET A 1 24.47 -24.86 16.46
C MET A 1 24.17 -24.95 14.97
N LEU A 2 22.92 -25.16 14.56
CA LEU A 2 22.54 -25.16 13.14
C LEU A 2 22.53 -23.72 12.59
N LYS A 3 23.42 -23.41 11.65
CA LYS A 3 23.38 -22.18 10.85
C LYS A 3 22.08 -22.19 10.02
N LYS A 4 21.10 -21.38 10.41
CA LYS A 4 19.84 -21.17 9.68
C LYS A 4 20.18 -20.61 8.29
N GLN A 5 20.11 -21.46 7.25
CA GLN A 5 20.34 -21.04 5.87
C GLN A 5 19.36 -19.92 5.51
N ARG A 6 19.88 -18.72 5.21
CA ARG A 6 19.09 -17.62 4.67
C ARG A 6 18.56 -18.04 3.30
N ARG A 7 17.29 -18.43 3.23
CA ARG A 7 16.59 -18.61 1.94
C ARG A 7 16.72 -17.31 1.16
N LYS A 8 17.36 -17.35 -0.01
CA LYS A 8 17.41 -16.21 -0.94
C LYS A 8 15.97 -15.87 -1.33
N GLN A 9 15.53 -14.69 -0.95
CA GLN A 9 14.18 -14.23 -1.20
C GLN A 9 14.07 -13.83 -2.68
N HIS A 10 13.08 -14.37 -3.38
CA HIS A 10 12.84 -14.05 -4.78
C HIS A 10 12.05 -12.74 -4.85
N TYR A 11 12.56 -11.77 -5.62
CA TYR A 11 11.88 -10.51 -5.86
C TYR A 11 11.36 -10.51 -7.29
N TYR A 12 10.09 -10.16 -7.47
CA TYR A 12 9.54 -9.96 -8.81
C TYR A 12 10.19 -8.72 -9.44
N ALA A 13 10.48 -8.80 -10.75
CA ALA A 13 10.99 -7.68 -11.54
C ALA A 13 9.83 -6.72 -11.89
N THR A 14 9.25 -6.09 -10.87
CA THR A 14 8.13 -5.15 -10.99
C THR A 14 8.60 -3.72 -10.71
N PRO A 15 7.82 -2.69 -11.10
CA PRO A 15 8.10 -1.30 -10.72
C PRO A 15 8.24 -1.10 -9.20
N PHE A 16 7.68 -2.01 -8.41
CA PHE A 16 7.70 -1.96 -6.94
C PHE A 16 8.97 -2.58 -6.32
N GLY A 17 9.83 -3.20 -7.13
CA GLY A 17 10.96 -3.97 -6.64
C GLY A 17 11.94 -3.17 -5.78
N GLU A 18 12.13 -1.88 -6.07
CA GLU A 18 12.97 -1.00 -5.25
C GLU A 18 12.39 -0.78 -3.85
N TYR A 19 11.10 -0.43 -3.77
CA TYR A 19 10.43 -0.19 -2.49
C TYR A 19 10.40 -1.46 -1.63
N ILE A 20 10.12 -2.62 -2.23
CA ILE A 20 10.12 -3.90 -1.53
C ILE A 20 11.52 -4.20 -0.94
N ARG A 21 12.60 -3.96 -1.70
CA ARG A 21 13.96 -4.14 -1.18
C ARG A 21 14.31 -3.19 -0.02
N ARG A 22 13.84 -1.94 -0.07
CA ARG A 22 14.04 -0.98 1.04
C ARG A 22 13.27 -1.42 2.28
N LEU A 23 11.99 -1.79 2.12
CA LEU A 23 11.18 -2.33 3.20
C LEU A 23 11.79 -3.60 3.81
N ASP A 24 12.42 -4.45 3.00
CA ASP A 24 13.11 -5.65 3.47
C ASP A 24 14.30 -5.38 4.37
N ASN A 25 14.98 -4.26 4.13
CA ASN A 25 16.07 -3.81 4.97
C ASN A 25 15.55 -3.19 6.27
N ILE A 26 14.47 -2.40 6.19
CA ILE A 26 13.84 -1.74 7.34
C ILE A 26 13.27 -2.78 8.31
N ASP A 27 12.57 -3.79 7.79
CA ASP A 27 11.85 -4.76 8.62
C ASP A 27 12.69 -5.99 9.00
N LYS A 28 14.03 -5.89 8.92
CA LYS A 28 14.95 -6.98 9.30
C LYS A 28 14.75 -7.35 10.77
N GLY A 29 14.25 -8.57 11.01
CA GLY A 29 14.12 -9.16 12.35
C GLY A 29 12.70 -9.26 12.88
N VAL A 30 11.72 -8.56 12.28
CA VAL A 30 10.32 -8.52 12.76
C VAL A 30 9.36 -9.36 11.89
N ARG A 31 9.87 -9.85 10.76
CA ARG A 31 9.15 -10.38 9.58
C ARG A 31 8.20 -11.59 9.74
N TYR A 32 8.10 -12.23 10.91
CA TYR A 32 7.44 -13.55 11.01
C TYR A 32 6.64 -13.80 12.29
N LYS A 33 6.16 -12.76 12.99
CA LYS A 33 5.18 -12.97 14.09
C LYS A 33 3.77 -13.04 13.51
N GLU A 34 2.95 -14.00 13.91
CA GLU A 34 1.58 -14.19 13.37
C GLU A 34 0.70 -12.94 13.52
N GLU A 35 0.91 -12.17 14.59
CA GLU A 35 0.22 -10.91 14.87
C GLU A 35 0.47 -9.81 13.82
N PHE A 36 1.50 -9.94 12.97
CA PHE A 36 1.76 -8.95 11.93
C PHE A 36 0.66 -8.90 10.88
N GLY A 37 -0.06 -9.99 10.63
CA GLY A 37 -1.08 -10.04 9.57
C GLY A 37 -2.26 -9.08 9.82
N SER A 38 -2.78 -9.08 11.04
CA SER A 38 -3.88 -8.20 11.48
C SER A 38 -3.40 -6.75 11.64
N MET A 39 -2.17 -6.54 12.12
CA MET A 39 -1.57 -5.21 12.23
C MET A 39 -1.47 -4.48 10.88
N LEU A 40 -1.30 -5.20 9.75
CA LEU A 40 -1.15 -4.57 8.44
C LEU A 40 -2.47 -4.01 7.88
N ILE A 41 -3.59 -4.71 8.12
CA ILE A 41 -4.92 -4.22 7.69
C ILE A 41 -5.31 -3.01 8.54
N LEU A 42 -5.06 -3.08 9.85
CA LEU A 42 -5.28 -1.95 10.75
C LEU A 42 -4.41 -0.75 10.39
N GLY A 43 -3.13 -0.96 10.05
CA GLY A 43 -2.25 0.10 9.56
C GLY A 43 -2.77 0.76 8.29
N LEU A 44 -3.26 -0.02 7.31
CA LEU A 44 -3.88 0.57 6.11
C LEU A 44 -5.12 1.42 6.45
N LEU A 45 -5.94 0.98 7.41
CA LEU A 45 -7.11 1.74 7.86
C LEU A 45 -6.71 3.04 8.58
N GLU A 46 -5.61 3.01 9.34
CA GLU A 46 -5.03 4.17 10.01
C GLU A 46 -4.63 5.25 8.99
N GLU A 47 -3.84 4.90 7.98
CA GLU A 47 -3.41 5.85 6.92
C GLU A 47 -4.62 6.45 6.16
N LEU A 48 -5.66 5.63 5.91
CA LEU A 48 -6.89 6.13 5.30
C LEU A 48 -7.62 7.13 6.22
N GLY A 49 -7.61 6.90 7.53
CA GLY A 49 -8.18 7.79 8.53
C GLY A 49 -7.40 9.10 8.69
N GLU A 50 -6.07 9.05 8.59
CA GLU A 50 -5.19 10.22 8.54
C GLU A 50 -5.52 11.07 7.30
N MET A 51 -5.61 10.44 6.12
CA MET A 51 -5.98 11.11 4.87
C MET A 51 -7.40 11.71 4.93
N ALA A 52 -8.36 11.02 5.54
CA ALA A 52 -9.71 11.54 5.73
C ALA A 52 -9.73 12.78 6.65
N ARG A 53 -8.95 12.78 7.73
CA ARG A 53 -8.76 13.95 8.60
C ARG A 53 -8.12 15.11 7.84
N ALA A 54 -7.10 14.84 7.03
CA ALA A 54 -6.48 15.83 6.16
C ALA A 54 -7.46 16.37 5.09
N TYR A 55 -8.38 15.56 4.58
CA TYR A 55 -9.41 16.04 3.68
C TYR A 55 -10.42 16.95 4.40
N LEU A 56 -10.91 16.55 5.58
CA LEU A 56 -11.94 17.29 6.32
C LEU A 56 -11.42 18.63 6.84
N ALA A 57 -10.19 18.71 7.34
CA ALA A 57 -9.65 19.98 7.82
C ALA A 57 -9.42 20.99 6.68
N LYS A 58 -9.24 20.54 5.42
CA LYS A 58 -9.18 21.41 4.23
C LYS A 58 -10.54 22.00 3.86
N HIS A 59 -11.60 21.20 4.00
CA HIS A 59 -12.95 21.60 3.56
C HIS A 59 -13.81 22.20 4.68
N GLY A 60 -13.35 22.14 5.94
CA GLY A 60 -14.08 22.64 7.12
C GLY A 60 -13.58 23.95 7.73
N ARG A 61 -12.52 24.60 7.22
CA ARG A 61 -11.93 25.84 7.80
C ARG A 61 -11.74 26.97 6.78
N LYS A 62 -11.95 28.22 7.22
CA LYS A 62 -11.68 29.45 6.44
C LYS A 62 -10.20 29.60 6.07
N GLU A 63 -9.96 30.23 4.92
CA GLU A 63 -8.92 29.90 3.93
C GLU A 63 -7.46 30.35 4.19
N THR A 64 -7.11 31.05 5.25
CA THR A 64 -5.98 32.02 5.11
C THR A 64 -4.55 31.49 5.27
N ASN A 65 -4.27 30.23 5.66
CA ASN A 65 -2.87 29.71 5.62
C ASN A 65 -2.69 28.18 5.73
N ILE A 66 -3.76 27.40 5.63
CA ILE A 66 -3.77 25.96 5.96
C ILE A 66 -3.58 25.07 4.72
N ALA A 67 -3.84 25.60 3.52
CA ALA A 67 -3.89 24.81 2.29
C ALA A 67 -2.57 24.13 1.91
N ALA A 68 -1.42 24.79 2.12
CA ALA A 68 -0.10 24.23 1.78
C ALA A 68 0.30 23.10 2.73
N GLN A 69 0.13 23.28 4.04
CA GLN A 69 0.44 22.26 5.05
C GLN A 69 -0.49 21.04 4.89
N MET A 70 -1.74 21.24 4.49
CA MET A 70 -2.68 20.15 4.24
C MET A 70 -2.49 19.43 2.91
N ASP A 71 -2.05 20.11 1.86
CA ASP A 71 -1.68 19.43 0.61
C ASP A 71 -0.44 18.54 0.81
N GLU A 72 0.51 19.00 1.63
CA GLU A 72 1.68 18.22 2.03
C GLU A 72 1.28 17.01 2.86
N THR A 73 0.45 17.17 3.90
CA THR A 73 -0.07 16.05 4.70
C THR A 73 -0.85 15.06 3.82
N TYR A 74 -1.77 15.53 2.98
CA TYR A 74 -2.56 14.65 2.11
C TYR A 74 -1.68 13.80 1.19
N ARG A 75 -0.61 14.37 0.63
CA ARG A 75 0.37 13.65 -0.21
C ARG A 75 1.17 12.62 0.59
N GLN A 76 1.54 12.96 1.83
CA GLN A 76 2.25 12.05 2.73
C GLN A 76 1.38 10.84 3.06
N GLU A 77 0.15 11.06 3.53
CA GLU A 77 -0.78 9.97 3.87
C GLU A 77 -1.09 9.07 2.66
N PHE A 78 -1.19 9.66 1.46
CA PHE A 78 -1.36 8.89 0.24
C PHE A 78 -0.15 7.98 -0.07
N GLY A 79 1.06 8.49 0.17
CA GLY A 79 2.29 7.69 0.08
C GLY A 79 2.34 6.57 1.11
N ASP A 80 1.91 6.85 2.34
CA ASP A 80 1.91 5.89 3.44
C ASP A 80 0.90 4.75 3.21
N MET A 81 -0.29 5.06 2.65
CA MET A 81 -1.21 4.03 2.16
C MET A 81 -0.56 3.09 1.13
N LEU A 82 0.18 3.64 0.17
CA LEU A 82 0.86 2.83 -0.85
C LEU A 82 1.95 1.95 -0.21
N LEU A 83 2.72 2.49 0.74
CA LEU A 83 3.70 1.72 1.50
C LEU A 83 3.06 0.61 2.35
N ALA A 84 1.92 0.86 2.98
CA ALA A 84 1.16 -0.13 3.73
C ALA A 84 0.70 -1.29 2.82
N ILE A 85 0.19 -0.99 1.63
CA ILE A 85 -0.18 -2.00 0.62
C ILE A 85 1.03 -2.81 0.16
N LEU A 86 2.16 -2.15 -0.12
CA LEU A 86 3.41 -2.81 -0.53
C LEU A 86 3.95 -3.73 0.58
N ARG A 87 3.91 -3.28 1.84
CA ARG A 87 4.26 -4.10 3.02
C ARG A 87 3.35 -5.32 3.13
N PHE A 88 2.04 -5.13 2.95
CA PHE A 88 1.06 -6.20 2.99
C PHE A 88 1.32 -7.25 1.93
N ALA A 89 1.43 -6.83 0.66
CA ALA A 89 1.68 -7.72 -0.47
C ALA A 89 2.96 -8.51 -0.28
N ARG A 90 4.04 -7.85 0.15
CA ARG A 90 5.30 -8.53 0.43
C ARG A 90 5.16 -9.60 1.54
N ILE A 91 4.54 -9.27 2.67
CA ILE A 91 4.39 -10.20 3.81
C ILE A 91 3.51 -11.39 3.42
N LYS A 92 2.43 -11.14 2.67
CA LYS A 92 1.52 -12.16 2.17
C LYS A 92 2.00 -12.85 0.88
N LYS A 93 3.15 -12.45 0.34
CA LYS A 93 3.74 -12.94 -0.92
C LYS A 93 2.81 -12.82 -2.13
N ILE A 94 2.05 -11.73 -2.18
CA ILE A 94 1.16 -11.40 -3.29
C ILE A 94 1.97 -10.71 -4.39
N ASP A 95 1.79 -11.13 -5.64
CA ASP A 95 2.29 -10.40 -6.80
C ASP A 95 1.33 -9.26 -7.13
N LEU A 96 1.70 -8.04 -6.74
CA LEU A 96 0.89 -6.85 -7.02
C LEU A 96 0.81 -6.52 -8.52
N HIS A 97 1.85 -6.84 -9.29
CA HIS A 97 1.83 -6.53 -10.72
C HIS A 97 0.78 -7.39 -11.43
N GLU A 98 0.72 -8.68 -11.13
CA GLU A 98 -0.31 -9.57 -11.63
C GLU A 98 -1.71 -9.11 -11.19
N CYS A 99 -1.90 -8.80 -9.90
CA CYS A 99 -3.19 -8.35 -9.36
C CYS A 99 -3.70 -7.06 -10.02
N ILE A 100 -2.80 -6.09 -10.24
CA ILE A 100 -3.13 -4.82 -10.89
C ILE A 100 -3.44 -5.06 -12.37
N THR A 101 -2.61 -5.82 -13.08
CA THR A 101 -2.81 -6.13 -14.51
C THR A 101 -4.15 -6.82 -14.73
N TYR A 102 -4.46 -7.86 -13.93
CA TYR A 102 -5.77 -8.52 -13.96
C TYR A 102 -6.94 -7.54 -13.78
N SER A 103 -6.80 -6.59 -12.85
CA SER A 103 -7.83 -5.60 -12.58
C SER A 103 -7.99 -4.60 -13.73
N LEU A 104 -6.88 -4.18 -14.36
CA LEU A 104 -6.87 -3.32 -15.54
C LEU A 104 -7.57 -4.02 -16.71
N ASP A 105 -7.20 -5.26 -17.02
CA ASP A 105 -7.82 -6.06 -18.09
C ASP A 105 -9.34 -6.18 -17.89
N LYS A 106 -9.79 -6.35 -16.64
CA LYS A 106 -11.20 -6.43 -16.29
C LYS A 106 -11.92 -5.09 -16.53
N ILE A 107 -11.28 -3.96 -16.24
CA ILE A 107 -11.82 -2.62 -16.49
C ILE A 107 -11.91 -2.37 -18.00
N GLU A 108 -10.87 -2.73 -18.76
CA GLU A 108 -10.84 -2.63 -20.21
C GLU A 108 -11.96 -3.44 -20.86
N LYS A 109 -12.10 -4.72 -20.47
CA LYS A 109 -13.19 -5.59 -20.96
C LYS A 109 -14.58 -5.02 -20.68
N ARG A 110 -14.80 -4.37 -19.54
CA ARG A 110 -16.10 -3.74 -19.20
C ARG A 110 -16.42 -2.52 -20.07
N LYS A 111 -15.41 -1.82 -20.57
CA LYS A 111 -15.62 -0.70 -21.51
C LYS A 111 -16.01 -1.21 -22.90
N ILE A 112 -15.50 -2.38 -23.30
CA ILE A 112 -15.76 -2.99 -24.61
C ILE A 112 -17.08 -3.77 -24.62
N SER A 113 -17.40 -4.45 -23.51
CA SER A 113 -18.65 -5.20 -23.33
C SER A 113 -19.28 -4.80 -21.98
N PRO A 114 -20.13 -3.75 -21.96
CA PRO A 114 -20.90 -3.40 -20.77
C PRO A 114 -21.68 -4.63 -20.33
N LYS A 115 -21.71 -4.91 -19.01
CA LYS A 115 -22.59 -5.96 -18.49
C LYS A 115 -24.00 -5.62 -18.93
N GLN A 116 -24.68 -6.56 -19.60
CA GLN A 116 -26.11 -6.43 -19.81
C GLN A 116 -26.75 -6.28 -18.42
N PRO A 117 -27.63 -5.28 -18.22
CA PRO A 117 -28.39 -5.19 -16.99
C PRO A 117 -29.19 -6.49 -16.82
N LEU A 118 -29.09 -7.05 -15.61
CA LEU A 118 -29.94 -8.17 -15.17
C LEU A 118 -31.41 -7.75 -15.14
#